data_AF-A0A838R5C9-F1
#
_entry.id   AF-A0A838R5C9-F1
#
_cell.length_a   1.000
_cell.length_b   1.000
_cell.length_c   1.000
_cell.angle_alpha   90.00
_cell.angle_beta   90.00
_cell.angle_gamma   90.00
#
_symmetry.space_group_name_H-M   'P 1'
#
loop_
_entity.id
_entity.type
_entity.pdbx_description
1 polymer ?
#
loop_
_entity_poly.entity_id
_entity_poly.type
_entity_poly.pdbx_seq_one_letter_code
_entity_poly.pdbx_strand_id
1 'polypeptide(L)' 'MSSILPARHQRPLPLDQFILRDPPGAEAIEMDVLIVGAGPAGLACAIELAGLA' A
#
# COMPACT_ATOMS: atom_id res chain seq x y z
N MET A 1 -11.16 -23.59 18.98
CA MET A 1 -10.81 -23.06 17.64
C MET A 1 -9.34 -22.68 17.67
N SER A 2 -8.53 -23.19 16.75
CA SER A 2 -7.13 -22.74 16.60
C SER A 2 -7.13 -21.34 15.98
N SER A 3 -6.40 -20.40 16.58
CA SER A 3 -6.20 -19.08 16.00
C SER A 3 -5.25 -19.19 14.80
N ILE A 4 -5.69 -18.74 13.62
CA ILE A 4 -4.80 -18.53 12.48
C ILE A 4 -4.17 -17.15 12.65
N LEU A 5 -2.83 -17.10 12.61
CA LEU A 5 -2.06 -15.86 12.63
C LEU A 5 -1.41 -15.69 11.25
N PRO A 6 -2.02 -14.93 10.31
CA PRO A 6 -1.51 -14.78 8.94
C PRO A 6 -0.04 -14.37 8.87
N ALA A 7 0.41 -13.54 9.82
CA ALA A 7 1.80 -13.12 9.94
C ALA A 7 2.81 -14.28 10.06
N ARG A 8 2.41 -15.45 10.59
CA ARG A 8 3.27 -16.64 10.67
C ARG A 8 3.43 -17.38 9.35
N HIS A 9 2.57 -17.09 8.37
CA HIS A 9 2.55 -17.75 7.06
C HIS A 9 2.96 -16.80 5.92
N GLN A 10 2.96 -15.49 6.19
CA GLN A 10 3.37 -14.48 5.22
C GLN A 10 4.89 -14.55 5.01
N ARG A 11 5.32 -14.65 3.75
CA ARG A 11 6.74 -14.56 3.40
C ARG A 11 7.25 -13.15 3.69
N PRO A 12 8.53 -12.98 4.07
CA PRO A 12 9.11 -11.66 4.21
C PRO A 12 9.00 -10.89 2.89
N LEU A 13 8.73 -9.59 2.98
CA LEU A 13 8.69 -8.71 1.83
C LEU A 13 10.10 -8.65 1.22
N PRO A 14 10.29 -8.96 -0.08
CA PRO A 14 11.60 -8.86 -0.71
C PRO A 14 11.94 -7.38 -0.94
N LEU A 15 12.54 -6.77 0.07
CA LEU A 15 12.83 -5.33 0.10
C LEU A 15 13.67 -4.89 -1.10
N ASP A 16 14.63 -5.71 -1.52
CA ASP A 16 15.52 -5.41 -2.66
C ASP A 16 14.79 -5.37 -4.02
N GLN A 17 13.55 -5.84 -4.09
CA GLN A 17 12.72 -5.78 -5.31
C GLN A 17 11.68 -4.66 -5.27
N PHE A 18 11.18 -4.32 -4.07
CA PHE A 18 10.08 -3.38 -3.90
C PHE A 18 10.52 -2.00 -3.41
N ILE A 19 11.68 -1.88 -2.76
CA ILE A 19 12.25 -0.61 -2.31
C ILE A 19 13.40 -0.24 -3.24
N LEU A 20 13.08 0.57 -4.25
CA LEU A 20 14.06 1.13 -5.16
C LEU A 20 14.85 2.25 -4.47
N ARG A 21 16.16 2.28 -4.68
CA ARG A 21 17.06 3.34 -4.16
C ARG A 21 17.30 4.46 -5.17
N ASP A 22 16.93 4.21 -6.42
CA ASP A 22 17.04 5.17 -7.50
C ASP A 22 16.00 6.28 -7.35
N PRO A 23 16.31 7.50 -7.82
CA PRO A 23 15.34 8.59 -7.79
C PRO A 23 14.10 8.23 -8.64
N PRO A 24 12.95 8.85 -8.35
CA PRO A 24 11.75 8.65 -9.15
C PRO A 24 12.00 8.99 -10.63
N GLY A 25 11.45 8.18 -11.53
CA GLY A 25 11.54 8.40 -12.97
C GLY A 25 10.67 9.57 -13.44
N ALA A 26 10.74 9.90 -14.74
CA ALA A 26 9.99 11.02 -15.33
C ALA A 26 8.46 10.91 -15.17
N GLU A 27 7.94 9.69 -15.06
CA GLU A 27 6.51 9.40 -14.91
C GLU A 27 6.09 9.23 -13.44
N ALA A 28 6.98 9.54 -12.49
CA ALA A 28 6.65 9.46 -11.08
C ALA A 28 5.67 10.57 -10.69
N ILE A 29 4.59 10.18 -10.00
CA ILE A 29 3.59 11.11 -9.47
C ILE A 29 3.80 11.20 -7.96
N GLU A 30 4.03 12.41 -7.46
CA GLU A 30 4.08 12.67 -6.03
C GLU A 30 2.67 12.59 -5.44
N MET A 31 2.54 11.94 -4.29
CA MET A 31 1.26 11.71 -3.64
C MET A 31 1.45 11.67 -2.12
N ASP A 32 0.55 12.31 -1.37
CA ASP A 32 0.56 12.25 0.10
C ASP A 32 0.15 10.86 0.60
N VAL A 33 -0.76 10.19 -0.12
CA VAL A 33 -1.29 8.87 0.22
C VAL A 33 -1.45 8.01 -1.05
N LEU A 34 -0.94 6.78 -1.00
CA LEU A 34 -1.20 5.73 -2.00
C LEU A 34 -2.05 4.61 -1.40
N ILE A 35 -3.18 4.29 -2.02
CA ILE A 35 -4.04 3.17 -1.60
C ILE A 35 -3.81 1.97 -2.53
N VAL A 36 -3.26 0.89 -1.98
CA VAL A 36 -3.03 -0.36 -2.71
C VAL A 36 -4.28 -1.25 -2.63
N GLY A 37 -5.09 -1.21 -3.68
CA GLY A 37 -6.30 -2.03 -3.84
C GLY A 37 -7.58 -1.20 -3.84
N ALA A 38 -8.31 -1.23 -4.96
CA ALA A 38 -9.55 -0.49 -5.18
C ALA A 38 -10.81 -1.26 -4.69
N GLY A 39 -10.69 -1.99 -3.59
CA GLY A 39 -11.83 -2.65 -2.95
C GLY A 39 -12.71 -1.65 -2.19
N PRO A 40 -13.85 -2.09 -1.62
CA PRO A 40 -14.77 -1.21 -0.90
C PRO A 40 -14.09 -0.37 0.18
N ALA A 41 -13.19 -0.97 0.97
CA ALA A 41 -12.46 -0.26 2.01
C ALA A 41 -11.46 0.75 1.44
N GLY A 42 -10.77 0.42 0.34
CA GLY A 42 -9.81 1.31 -0.30
C GLY A 42 -10.49 2.53 -0.92
N LEU A 43 -11.60 2.32 -1.62
CA LEU A 43 -12.38 3.40 -2.21
C LEU A 43 -13.04 4.29 -1.15
N ALA A 44 -13.59 3.71 -0.08
CA ALA A 44 -14.14 4.49 1.03
C ALA A 44 -13.07 5.39 1.67
N CYS A 45 -11.87 4.86 1.88
CA CYS A 45 -10.73 5.63 2.38
C CYS A 45 -10.33 6.77 1.41
N ALA A 46 -10.26 6.50 0.10
CA ALA A 46 -9.94 7.53 -0.90
C ALA A 46 -10.97 8.68 -0.90
N ILE A 47 -12.26 8.35 -0.84
CA ILE A 47 -13.35 9.33 -0.82
C ILE A 47 -13.27 10.19 0.44
N GLU A 48 -13.05 9.58 1.60
CA GLU A 48 -12.95 10.31 2.86
C GLU A 48 -11.73 11.24 2.86
N LEU A 49 -10.56 10.74 2.48
CA LEU A 49 -9.33 11.54 2.43
C LEU A 49 -9.43 12.72 1.46
N ALA A 50 -10.11 12.54 0.32
CA ALA A 50 -10.34 13.62 -0.63
C ALA A 50 -11.18 14.79 -0.05
N GLY A 51 -11.94 14.56 1.03
CA GLY A 51 -12.70 15.60 1.73
C GLY A 51 -11.96 16.26 2.90
N LEU A 52 -10.81 15.72 3.31
CA LEU A 52 -10.01 16.20 4.45
C LEU A 52 -8.78 17.00 4.05
N ALA A 53 -8.44 17.00 2.76
CA ALA A 53 -7.33 17.73 2.16
C ALA A 53 -7.72 19.16 1.76
#